data_AF-A0A4S4KXL8-F1
#
_entry.id   AF-A0A4S4KXL8-F1
#
_cell.length_a   1.000
_cell.length_b   1.000
_cell.length_c   1.000
_cell.angle_alpha   90.00
_cell.angle_beta   90.00
_cell.angle_gamma   90.00
#
_symmetry.space_group_name_H-M   'P 1'
#
loop_
_entity.id
_entity.type
_entity.pdbx_description
1 polymer ?
#
loop_
_entity_poly.entity_id
_entity_poly.type
_entity_poly.pdbx_seq_one_letter_code
_entity_poly.pdbx_strand_id
1 'polypeptide(L)'
;MSAVPKASLYYYKQSIWASVALLALEEKGYAPDEIDLKEVDLFKGENFSPSYLRINNNGTYGAHTRAPALTPATIAFSTASNKVIELLHSEPADPNALLYVNAKDDASLRQLAQQLLPFLTSKGDALEKLIEENKTSQIHVSEKTAQFWELKKLAVVSILDVMQDADKDTAQLEGPAAKKREDYFRTAQVSWAALKEVLIQLHKEIIGPYVLGDQISVADLHLAAWLARIAKLSSATGSEEGNDVVNKIEAHIGGSFSLPKDFSVAEARRRAGLPSTNVSPTERQSRFAAFWDAIRERPSWKKVYADGLH
;
A
#
# COMPACT_ATOMS: atom_id res chain seq x y z
N MET A 1 28.86 -16.96 -25.44
CA MET A 1 27.40 -16.80 -25.31
C MET A 1 27.15 -15.42 -24.71
N SER A 2 26.50 -14.49 -25.40
CA SER A 2 26.21 -13.18 -24.81
C SER A 2 25.18 -13.38 -23.70
N ALA A 3 25.50 -12.97 -22.47
CA ALA A 3 24.54 -12.97 -21.38
C ALA A 3 23.31 -12.18 -21.84
N VAL A 4 22.14 -12.82 -21.84
CA VAL A 4 20.86 -12.14 -22.07
C VAL A 4 20.80 -11.00 -21.04
N PRO A 5 20.48 -9.76 -21.45
CA PRO A 5 20.40 -8.66 -20.49
C PRO A 5 19.37 -8.99 -19.42
N LYS A 6 19.78 -9.04 -18.15
CA LYS A 6 18.86 -9.20 -17.01
C LYS A 6 17.90 -8.02 -17.01
N ALA A 7 16.60 -8.27 -16.90
CA ALA A 7 15.65 -7.20 -16.65
C ALA A 7 15.96 -6.59 -15.27
N SER A 8 15.93 -5.27 -15.15
CA SER A 8 16.14 -4.61 -13.85
C SER A 8 14.79 -4.22 -13.23
N LEU A 9 14.61 -4.49 -11.94
CA LEU A 9 13.47 -4.01 -11.17
C LEU A 9 13.97 -3.00 -10.12
N TYR A 10 13.58 -1.74 -10.28
CA TYR A 10 13.81 -0.72 -9.27
C TYR A 10 12.68 -0.73 -8.24
N TYR A 11 13.03 -0.95 -6.98
CA TYR A 11 12.06 -1.20 -5.92
C TYR A 11 12.47 -0.56 -4.60
N TYR A 12 11.52 -0.45 -3.68
CA TYR A 12 11.78 -0.16 -2.28
C TYR A 12 11.02 -1.19 -1.45
N LYS A 13 11.70 -1.87 -0.54
CA LYS A 13 11.11 -3.02 0.17
C LYS A 13 9.85 -2.67 0.97
N GLN A 14 9.74 -1.43 1.46
CA GLN A 14 8.55 -0.98 2.20
C GLN A 14 7.49 -0.30 1.31
N SER A 15 7.65 -0.32 -0.03
CA SER A 15 6.67 0.25 -0.95
C SER A 15 5.58 -0.76 -1.30
N ILE A 16 4.32 -0.44 -0.98
CA ILE A 16 3.14 -1.26 -1.30
C ILE A 16 3.16 -1.75 -2.75
N TRP A 17 3.33 -0.83 -3.71
CA TRP A 17 3.21 -1.17 -5.12
C TRP A 17 4.45 -1.88 -5.67
N ALA A 18 5.60 -1.77 -4.99
CA ALA A 18 6.74 -2.63 -5.28
C ALA A 18 6.47 -4.09 -4.85
N SER A 19 5.76 -4.29 -3.74
CA SER A 19 5.39 -5.63 -3.26
C SER A 19 4.58 -6.41 -4.29
N VAL A 20 3.76 -5.76 -5.11
CA VAL A 20 3.05 -6.42 -6.23
C VAL A 20 4.02 -7.10 -7.20
N ALA A 21 5.08 -6.39 -7.60
CA ALA A 21 6.09 -6.93 -8.50
C ALA A 21 6.91 -8.04 -7.82
N LEU A 22 7.27 -7.86 -6.54
CA LEU A 22 8.00 -8.88 -5.77
C LEU A 22 7.18 -10.16 -5.61
N LEU A 23 5.90 -10.04 -5.26
CA LEU A 23 4.97 -11.18 -5.21
C LEU A 23 4.89 -11.86 -6.58
N ALA A 24 4.79 -11.10 -7.68
CA ALA A 24 4.73 -11.65 -9.03
C ALA A 24 5.99 -12.45 -9.41
N LEU A 25 7.18 -11.96 -9.06
CA LEU A 25 8.44 -12.66 -9.32
C LEU A 25 8.46 -14.03 -8.63
N GLU A 26 8.06 -14.08 -7.36
CA GLU A 26 7.99 -15.33 -6.59
C GLU A 26 6.93 -16.29 -7.15
N GLU A 27 5.74 -15.79 -7.47
CA GLU A 27 4.65 -16.60 -8.02
C GLU A 27 4.97 -17.20 -9.39
N LYS A 28 5.82 -16.52 -10.16
CA LYS A 28 6.30 -16.98 -11.46
C LYS A 28 7.56 -17.84 -11.38
N GLY A 29 8.16 -17.98 -10.20
CA GLY A 29 9.35 -18.78 -9.97
C GLY A 29 10.63 -18.20 -10.59
N TYR A 30 10.73 -16.86 -10.69
CA TYR A 30 11.95 -16.22 -11.17
C TYR A 30 13.13 -16.53 -10.24
N ALA A 31 14.24 -16.96 -10.82
CA ALA A 31 15.47 -17.18 -10.09
C ALA A 31 16.16 -15.83 -9.75
N PRO A 32 16.94 -15.76 -8.65
CA PRO A 32 17.62 -14.53 -8.24
C PRO A 32 18.57 -13.95 -9.28
N ASP A 33 19.04 -14.76 -10.23
CA ASP A 33 19.95 -14.34 -11.31
C ASP A 33 19.23 -13.90 -12.58
N GLU A 34 17.90 -14.02 -12.69
CA GLU A 34 17.13 -13.60 -13.86
C GLU A 34 16.74 -12.11 -13.83
N ILE A 35 16.63 -11.52 -12.64
CA ILE A 35 16.24 -10.12 -12.44
C ILE A 35 17.30 -9.39 -11.61
N ASP A 36 17.70 -8.22 -12.08
CA ASP A 36 18.60 -7.31 -11.36
C ASP A 36 17.77 -6.38 -10.46
N LEU A 37 17.70 -6.70 -9.16
CA LEU A 37 16.95 -5.92 -8.17
C LEU A 37 17.77 -4.71 -7.72
N LYS A 38 17.23 -3.50 -7.94
CA LYS A 38 17.88 -2.24 -7.59
C LYS A 38 17.05 -1.50 -6.55
N GLU A 39 17.57 -1.42 -5.34
CA GLU A 39 16.91 -0.67 -4.28
C GLU A 39 17.05 0.84 -4.51
N VAL A 40 15.94 1.55 -4.37
CA VAL A 40 15.89 3.02 -4.38
C VAL A 40 15.21 3.46 -3.11
N ASP A 41 15.97 4.06 -2.21
CA ASP A 41 15.58 4.33 -0.84
C ASP A 41 14.63 5.55 -0.76
N LEU A 42 13.36 5.27 -0.46
CA LEU A 42 12.34 6.31 -0.27
C LEU A 42 12.63 7.24 0.90
N PHE A 43 13.27 6.74 1.96
CA PHE A 43 13.56 7.53 3.15
C PHE A 43 14.57 8.62 2.84
N LYS A 44 15.45 8.39 1.86
CA LYS A 44 16.45 9.35 1.39
C LYS A 44 15.97 10.21 0.22
N GLY A 45 14.74 10.02 -0.24
CA GLY A 45 14.21 10.73 -1.41
C GLY A 45 14.94 10.41 -2.72
N GLU A 46 15.58 9.24 -2.83
CA GLU A 46 16.36 8.85 -4.02
C GLU A 46 15.50 8.78 -5.30
N ASN A 47 14.21 8.55 -5.14
CA ASN A 47 13.20 8.58 -6.20
C ASN A 47 13.01 9.98 -6.84
N PHE A 48 13.55 11.04 -6.24
CA PHE A 48 13.56 12.39 -6.80
C PHE A 48 14.85 12.74 -7.53
N SER A 49 15.87 11.88 -7.48
CA SER A 49 17.12 12.14 -8.17
C SER A 49 16.90 12.25 -9.70
N PRO A 50 17.64 13.13 -10.41
CA PRO A 50 17.55 13.21 -11.86
C PRO A 50 17.78 11.88 -12.56
N SER A 51 18.65 11.02 -12.00
CA SER A 51 18.94 9.69 -12.54
C SER A 51 17.72 8.77 -12.50
N TYR A 52 16.97 8.78 -11.40
CA TYR A 52 15.75 7.99 -11.27
C TYR A 52 14.60 8.59 -12.07
N LEU A 53 14.44 9.91 -12.10
CA LEU A 53 13.36 10.57 -12.85
C LEU A 53 13.46 10.39 -14.37
N ARG A 54 14.66 10.08 -14.90
CA ARG A 54 14.84 9.63 -16.30
C ARG A 54 14.25 8.25 -16.56
N ILE A 55 14.16 7.40 -15.53
CA ILE A 55 13.57 6.07 -15.58
C ILE A 55 12.05 6.17 -15.32
N ASN A 56 11.65 6.95 -14.31
CA ASN A 56 10.26 7.22 -13.98
C ASN A 56 10.02 8.69 -13.68
N ASN A 57 9.44 9.42 -14.64
CA ASN A 57 9.18 10.85 -14.49
C ASN A 57 8.10 11.19 -13.44
N ASN A 58 7.34 10.21 -12.97
CA ASN A 58 6.38 10.40 -11.88
C ASN A 58 7.03 10.33 -10.49
N GLY A 59 8.29 9.88 -10.40
CA GLY A 59 8.98 9.66 -9.12
C GLY A 59 8.32 8.59 -8.25
N THR A 60 7.57 7.68 -8.86
CA THR A 60 6.92 6.52 -8.22
C THR A 60 7.71 5.23 -8.51
N TYR A 61 7.37 4.10 -7.87
CA TYR A 61 7.99 2.80 -8.16
C TYR A 61 7.21 2.03 -9.22
N GLY A 62 7.86 1.01 -9.80
CA GLY A 62 7.24 0.12 -10.81
C GLY A 62 7.54 0.50 -12.26
N ALA A 63 8.59 1.27 -12.54
CA ALA A 63 8.96 1.62 -13.91
C ALA A 63 9.41 0.41 -14.73
N HIS A 64 8.81 0.27 -15.91
CA HIS A 64 8.84 -0.95 -16.72
C HIS A 64 10.20 -1.24 -17.38
N THR A 65 10.70 -2.44 -17.12
CA THR A 65 10.94 -3.43 -18.19
C THR A 65 10.04 -4.62 -17.91
N ARG A 66 8.88 -4.69 -18.60
CA ARG A 66 7.86 -5.78 -18.59
C ARG A 66 7.85 -6.66 -17.34
N ALA A 67 7.08 -6.26 -16.33
CA ALA A 67 6.74 -7.19 -15.25
C ALA A 67 5.98 -8.40 -15.83
N PRO A 68 6.26 -9.63 -15.39
CA PRO A 68 5.56 -10.83 -15.84
C PRO A 68 4.12 -10.82 -15.30
N ALA A 69 3.15 -10.60 -16.19
CA ALA A 69 1.74 -10.58 -15.80
C ALA A 69 1.19 -12.01 -15.59
N LEU A 70 0.41 -12.20 -14.53
CA LEU A 70 -0.56 -13.28 -14.41
C LEU A 70 -1.82 -12.84 -15.16
N THR A 71 -1.91 -13.10 -16.47
CA THR A 71 -3.06 -12.70 -17.28
C THR A 71 -4.27 -13.59 -16.97
N PRO A 72 -5.47 -13.02 -16.74
CA PRO A 72 -6.69 -13.81 -16.56
C PRO A 72 -7.04 -14.63 -17.81
N ALA A 73 -7.65 -15.79 -17.62
CA ALA A 73 -7.94 -16.73 -18.70
C ALA A 73 -9.14 -16.32 -19.61
N THR A 74 -9.96 -15.36 -19.19
CA THR A 74 -11.19 -14.95 -19.91
C THR A 74 -11.36 -13.44 -19.94
N ILE A 75 -12.12 -12.93 -20.92
CA ILE A 75 -12.45 -11.49 -21.04
C ILE A 75 -13.19 -11.01 -19.78
N ALA A 76 -14.15 -11.79 -19.26
CA ALA A 76 -14.90 -11.44 -18.06
C ALA A 76 -13.98 -11.30 -16.83
N PHE A 77 -13.02 -12.22 -16.67
CA PHE A 77 -12.05 -12.15 -15.58
C PHE A 77 -11.04 -11.02 -15.77
N SER A 78 -10.70 -10.66 -17.01
CA SER A 78 -9.91 -9.45 -17.27
C SER A 78 -10.66 -8.18 -16.85
N THR A 79 -11.96 -8.07 -17.16
CA THR A 79 -12.78 -6.93 -16.73
C THR A 79 -12.88 -6.83 -15.20
N ALA A 80 -13.17 -7.94 -14.52
CA ALA A 80 -13.23 -7.98 -13.06
C ALA A 80 -11.87 -7.63 -12.41
N SER A 81 -10.78 -8.20 -12.94
CA SER A 81 -9.42 -7.90 -12.50
C SER A 81 -9.08 -6.41 -12.64
N ASN A 82 -9.39 -5.80 -13.79
CA ASN A 82 -9.13 -4.38 -14.02
C ASN A 82 -9.93 -3.51 -13.06
N LYS A 83 -11.22 -3.84 -12.84
CA LYS A 83 -12.07 -3.11 -11.90
C LYS A 83 -11.51 -3.15 -10.47
N VAL A 84 -11.05 -4.31 -10.00
CA VAL A 84 -10.42 -4.43 -8.68
C VAL A 84 -9.14 -3.58 -8.60
N ILE A 85 -8.29 -3.65 -9.62
CA ILE A 85 -7.06 -2.84 -9.68
C ILE A 85 -7.39 -1.34 -9.67
N GLU A 86 -8.35 -0.89 -10.49
CA GLU A 86 -8.80 0.50 -10.52
C GLU A 86 -9.32 0.98 -9.15
N LEU A 87 -10.09 0.15 -8.43
CA LEU A 87 -10.54 0.46 -7.08
C LEU A 87 -9.40 0.59 -6.09
N LEU A 88 -8.43 -0.33 -6.12
CA LEU A 88 -7.25 -0.32 -5.23
C LEU A 88 -6.33 0.88 -5.47
N HIS A 89 -6.32 1.41 -6.70
CA HIS A 89 -5.54 2.60 -7.10
C HIS A 89 -6.36 3.91 -7.07
N SER A 90 -7.60 3.87 -6.60
CA SER A 90 -8.42 5.07 -6.46
C SER A 90 -7.93 5.96 -5.30
N GLU A 91 -8.23 7.26 -5.37
CA GLU A 91 -7.81 8.23 -4.34
C GLU A 91 -8.30 7.84 -2.92
N PRO A 92 -9.56 7.42 -2.69
CA PRO A 92 -10.00 6.98 -1.36
C PRO A 92 -9.31 5.71 -0.85
N ALA A 93 -8.68 4.94 -1.74
CA ALA A 93 -7.98 3.72 -1.43
C ALA A 93 -6.46 3.93 -1.26
N ASP A 94 -5.92 5.14 -1.48
CA ASP A 94 -4.47 5.36 -1.48
C ASP A 94 -3.87 5.07 -0.09
N PRO A 95 -3.10 3.97 0.04
CA PRO A 95 -2.56 3.57 1.34
C PRO A 95 -1.43 4.49 1.83
N ASN A 96 -0.82 5.30 0.95
CA ASN A 96 0.14 6.31 1.36
C ASN A 96 -0.56 7.56 1.90
N ALA A 97 -1.68 7.97 1.30
CA ALA A 97 -2.49 9.05 1.85
C ALA A 97 -2.99 8.67 3.26
N LEU A 98 -3.55 7.46 3.41
CA LEU A 98 -4.04 6.96 4.70
C LEU A 98 -2.94 6.84 5.77
N LEU A 99 -1.69 6.51 5.39
CA LEU A 99 -0.55 6.53 6.32
C LEU A 99 -0.36 7.91 6.95
N TYR A 100 -0.33 8.97 6.14
CA TYR A 100 -0.04 10.31 6.65
C TYR A 100 -1.14 10.80 7.58
N VAL A 101 -2.38 10.34 7.40
CA VAL A 101 -3.54 10.71 8.22
C VAL A 101 -4.03 9.57 9.12
N ASN A 102 -3.12 8.73 9.62
CA ASN A 102 -3.47 7.54 10.43
C ASN A 102 -3.68 7.81 11.94
N ALA A 103 -3.62 9.07 12.37
CA ALA A 103 -3.86 9.45 13.77
C ALA A 103 -5.25 10.07 13.96
N LYS A 104 -5.89 9.75 15.09
CA LYS A 104 -7.27 10.14 15.43
C LYS A 104 -7.36 11.04 16.66
N ASP A 105 -6.27 11.12 17.40
CA ASP A 105 -6.14 11.87 18.64
C ASP A 105 -4.67 12.23 18.87
N ASP A 106 -4.39 13.02 19.89
CA ASP A 106 -3.03 13.46 20.22
C ASP A 106 -2.11 12.28 20.57
N ALA A 107 -2.63 11.20 21.18
CA ALA A 107 -1.82 10.04 21.55
C ALA A 107 -1.34 9.26 20.32
N SER A 108 -2.25 8.95 19.40
CA SER A 108 -1.93 8.30 18.12
C SER A 108 -1.10 9.20 17.21
N LEU A 109 -1.28 10.52 17.27
CA LEU A 109 -0.45 11.45 16.50
C LEU A 109 1.00 11.49 17.00
N ARG A 110 1.23 11.46 18.31
CA ARG A 110 2.57 11.31 18.89
C ARG A 110 3.27 10.04 18.40
N GLN A 111 2.56 8.92 18.42
CA GLN A 111 3.10 7.63 17.95
C GLN A 111 3.42 7.67 16.45
N LEU A 112 2.52 8.24 15.65
CA LEU A 112 2.72 8.38 14.20
C LEU A 112 3.89 9.31 13.88
N ALA A 113 4.02 10.43 14.60
CA ALA A 113 5.10 11.40 14.40
C ALA A 113 6.47 10.79 14.70
N GLN A 114 6.60 9.91 15.70
CA GLN A 114 7.87 9.19 15.95
C GLN A 114 8.34 8.39 14.73
N GLN A 115 7.41 7.85 13.94
CA GLN A 115 7.72 7.10 12.73
C GLN A 115 7.96 8.03 11.53
N LEU A 116 7.14 9.06 11.38
CA LEU A 116 7.11 9.88 10.16
C LEU A 116 8.06 11.09 10.19
N LEU A 117 8.39 11.65 11.36
CA LEU A 117 9.26 12.83 11.44
C LEU A 117 10.62 12.61 10.74
N PRO A 118 11.40 11.55 11.07
CA PRO A 118 12.69 11.35 10.41
C PRO A 118 12.56 11.18 8.89
N PHE A 119 11.50 10.49 8.46
CA PHE A 119 11.20 10.25 7.05
C PHE A 119 10.87 11.56 6.32
N LEU A 120 9.96 12.36 6.86
CA LEU A 120 9.51 13.62 6.26
C LEU A 120 10.62 14.67 6.25
N THR A 121 11.42 14.76 7.32
CA THR A 121 12.58 15.65 7.37
C THR A 121 13.60 15.28 6.31
N SER A 122 14.06 14.02 6.27
CA SER A 122 15.04 13.55 5.27
C SER A 122 14.56 13.78 3.83
N LYS A 123 13.27 13.52 3.58
CA LYS A 123 12.65 13.76 2.28
C LYS A 123 12.57 15.24 1.91
N GLY A 124 12.26 16.10 2.88
CA GLY A 124 12.25 17.55 2.73
C GLY A 124 13.65 18.09 2.39
N ASP A 125 14.65 17.65 3.15
CA ASP A 125 16.06 18.02 2.97
C ASP A 125 16.59 17.59 1.60
N ALA A 126 16.25 16.37 1.15
CA ALA A 126 16.63 15.87 -0.17
C ALA A 126 16.04 16.72 -1.30
N LEU A 127 14.76 17.10 -1.20
CA LEU A 127 14.10 17.96 -2.18
C LEU A 127 14.70 19.37 -2.16
N GLU A 128 14.95 19.94 -0.99
CA GLU A 128 15.58 21.24 -0.84
C GLU A 128 16.98 21.27 -1.45
N LYS A 129 17.77 20.24 -1.20
CA LYS A 129 19.09 20.06 -1.82
C LYS A 129 19.00 20.02 -3.34
N LEU A 130 18.11 19.21 -3.92
CA LEU A 130 17.94 19.11 -5.38
C LEU A 130 17.51 20.46 -6.00
N ILE A 131 16.60 21.17 -5.33
CA ILE A 131 16.15 22.49 -5.77
C ILE A 131 17.33 23.48 -5.76
N GLU A 132 18.13 23.48 -4.70
CA GLU A 132 19.28 24.39 -4.55
C GLU A 132 20.41 24.05 -5.53
N GLU A 133 20.74 22.78 -5.71
CA GLU A 133 21.70 22.33 -6.71
C GLU A 133 21.27 22.73 -8.14
N ASN A 134 19.97 22.74 -8.43
CA ASN A 134 19.46 23.20 -9.72
C ASN A 134 19.51 24.73 -9.87
N LYS A 135 19.23 25.48 -8.79
CA LYS A 135 19.35 26.96 -8.78
C LYS A 135 20.80 27.40 -8.95
N THR A 136 21.73 26.71 -8.30
CA THR A 136 23.18 26.98 -8.35
C THR A 136 23.88 26.36 -9.56
N SER A 137 23.13 25.74 -10.48
CA SER A 137 23.67 25.11 -11.70
C SER A 137 24.66 23.97 -11.45
N GLN A 138 24.62 23.34 -10.28
CA GLN A 138 25.36 22.10 -10.01
C GLN A 138 24.70 20.90 -10.67
N ILE A 139 23.37 20.90 -10.75
CA ILE A 139 22.57 20.00 -11.58
C ILE A 139 21.69 20.82 -12.52
N HIS A 140 21.27 20.23 -13.63
CA HIS A 140 20.35 20.86 -14.56
C HIS A 140 19.22 19.90 -14.91
N VAL A 141 17.99 20.32 -14.61
CA VAL A 141 16.77 19.59 -14.98
C VAL A 141 15.81 20.47 -15.77
N SER A 142 14.80 19.85 -16.39
CA SER A 142 13.75 20.59 -17.08
C SER A 142 12.92 21.41 -16.09
N GLU A 143 12.29 22.49 -16.57
CA GLU A 143 11.38 23.31 -15.78
C GLU A 143 10.26 22.48 -15.14
N LYS A 144 9.72 21.50 -15.88
CA LYS A 144 8.73 20.53 -15.38
C LYS A 144 9.24 19.77 -14.15
N THR A 145 10.51 19.35 -14.16
CA THR A 145 11.10 18.60 -13.04
C THR A 145 11.33 19.51 -11.83
N ALA A 146 11.78 20.75 -12.07
CA ALA A 146 11.93 21.74 -11.01
C ALA A 146 10.58 22.06 -10.34
N GLN A 147 9.52 22.30 -11.12
CA GLN A 147 8.16 22.50 -10.61
C GLN A 147 7.65 21.27 -9.84
N PHE A 148 7.93 20.07 -10.34
CA PHE A 148 7.59 18.83 -9.64
C PHE A 148 8.26 18.74 -8.26
N TRP A 149 9.56 19.06 -8.15
CA TRP A 149 10.25 19.08 -6.86
C TRP A 149 9.64 20.09 -5.89
N GLU A 150 9.34 21.31 -6.34
CA GLU A 150 8.70 22.34 -5.50
C GLU A 150 7.32 21.88 -4.99
N LEU A 151 6.49 21.30 -5.86
CA LEU A 151 5.18 20.75 -5.46
C LEU A 151 5.33 19.61 -4.44
N LYS A 152 6.32 18.73 -4.61
CA LYS A 152 6.59 17.65 -3.66
C LYS A 152 7.12 18.19 -2.33
N LYS A 153 7.95 19.25 -2.35
CA LYS A 153 8.44 19.91 -1.13
C LYS A 153 7.28 20.50 -0.34
N LEU A 154 6.38 21.23 -1.02
CA LEU A 154 5.18 21.80 -0.39
C LEU A 154 4.31 20.73 0.28
N ALA A 155 4.08 19.59 -0.40
CA ALA A 155 3.31 18.49 0.17
C ALA A 155 3.98 17.89 1.41
N VAL A 156 5.30 17.69 1.39
CA VAL A 156 6.07 17.16 2.54
C VAL A 156 6.04 18.13 3.71
N VAL A 157 6.28 19.42 3.46
CA VAL A 157 6.29 20.46 4.51
C VAL A 157 4.92 20.60 5.17
N SER A 158 3.83 20.54 4.40
CA SER A 158 2.47 20.60 4.95
C SER A 158 2.20 19.51 5.99
N ILE A 159 2.68 18.29 5.75
CA ILE A 159 2.54 17.17 6.70
C ILE A 159 3.52 17.34 7.86
N LEU A 160 4.76 17.73 7.56
CA LEU A 160 5.82 17.92 8.54
C LEU A 160 5.43 18.95 9.61
N ASP A 161 4.80 20.06 9.21
CA ASP A 161 4.34 21.12 10.12
C ASP A 161 3.39 20.57 11.21
N VAL A 162 2.51 19.63 10.86
CA VAL A 162 1.61 19.01 11.84
C VAL A 162 2.37 18.07 12.77
N MET A 163 3.29 17.29 12.20
CA MET A 163 4.05 16.27 12.92
C MET A 163 5.07 16.88 13.89
N GLN A 164 5.63 18.07 13.57
CA GLN A 164 6.60 18.75 14.42
C GLN A 164 6.03 19.19 15.76
N ASP A 165 4.74 19.53 15.80
CA ASP A 165 4.03 19.91 17.03
C ASP A 165 3.37 18.70 17.71
N ALA A 166 3.59 17.46 17.25
CA ALA A 166 2.87 16.28 17.73
C ALA A 166 3.08 15.99 19.22
N ASP A 167 4.19 16.43 19.81
CA ASP A 167 4.47 16.30 21.23
C ASP A 167 3.52 17.14 22.11
N LYS A 168 2.97 18.23 21.57
CA LYS A 168 2.00 19.11 22.22
C LYS A 168 0.58 18.57 22.09
N ASP A 169 -0.19 18.69 23.18
CA ASP A 169 -1.64 18.46 23.15
C ASP A 169 -2.33 19.53 22.31
N THR A 170 -3.43 19.16 21.64
CA THR A 170 -4.21 20.09 20.80
C THR A 170 -4.63 21.35 21.56
N ALA A 171 -4.94 21.23 22.85
CA ALA A 171 -5.33 22.36 23.71
C ALA A 171 -4.19 23.36 23.99
N GLN A 172 -2.93 23.00 23.70
CA GLN A 172 -1.76 23.86 23.88
C GLN A 172 -1.37 24.63 22.61
N LEU A 173 -2.01 24.33 21.49
CA LEU A 173 -1.75 25.00 20.21
C LEU A 173 -2.65 26.23 20.06
N GLU A 174 -2.10 27.27 19.44
CA GLU A 174 -2.83 28.49 19.10
C GLU A 174 -2.61 28.88 17.63
N GLY A 175 -3.49 29.74 17.11
CA GLY A 175 -3.35 30.33 15.78
C GLY A 175 -3.23 29.31 14.65
N PRO A 176 -2.30 29.50 13.68
CA PRO A 176 -2.17 28.60 12.53
C PRO A 176 -1.88 27.14 12.87
N ALA A 177 -1.13 26.87 13.95
CA ALA A 177 -0.77 25.50 14.34
C ALA A 177 -2.00 24.72 14.84
N ALA A 178 -2.84 25.36 15.66
CA ALA A 178 -4.11 24.78 16.10
C ALA A 178 -5.02 24.46 14.91
N LYS A 179 -5.09 25.37 13.93
CA LYS A 179 -5.92 25.15 12.75
C LYS A 179 -5.43 23.99 11.89
N LYS A 180 -4.11 23.87 11.68
CA LYS A 180 -3.51 22.74 10.97
C LYS A 180 -3.79 21.40 11.67
N ARG A 181 -3.73 21.35 13.01
CA ARG A 181 -4.07 20.16 13.80
C ARG A 181 -5.54 19.77 13.67
N GLU A 182 -6.44 20.75 13.74
CA GLU A 182 -7.89 20.53 13.52
C GLU A 182 -8.16 19.97 12.12
N ASP A 183 -7.59 20.60 11.09
CA ASP A 183 -7.75 20.18 9.70
C ASP A 183 -7.14 18.80 9.43
N TYR A 184 -6.05 18.46 10.12
CA TYR A 184 -5.46 17.12 10.08
C TYR A 184 -6.43 16.06 10.59
N PHE A 185 -6.97 16.20 11.80
CA PHE A 185 -7.88 15.18 12.36
C PHE A 185 -9.19 15.08 11.57
N ARG A 186 -9.69 16.20 11.04
CA ARG A 186 -10.84 16.21 10.13
C ARG A 186 -10.53 15.44 8.85
N THR A 187 -9.37 15.67 8.24
CA THR A 187 -8.93 14.93 7.05
C THR A 187 -8.80 13.44 7.36
N ALA A 188 -8.15 13.08 8.47
CA ALA A 188 -8.02 11.69 8.92
C ALA A 188 -9.37 10.98 9.01
N GLN A 189 -10.34 11.60 9.67
CA GLN A 189 -11.69 11.06 9.80
C GLN A 189 -12.38 10.87 8.43
N VAL A 190 -12.29 11.88 7.55
CA VAL A 190 -12.93 11.84 6.22
C VAL A 190 -12.28 10.79 5.33
N SER A 191 -10.95 10.71 5.28
CA SER A 191 -10.21 9.76 4.45
C SER A 191 -10.51 8.31 4.85
N TRP A 192 -10.49 7.99 6.14
CA TRP A 192 -10.82 6.64 6.62
C TRP A 192 -12.30 6.30 6.44
N ALA A 193 -13.21 7.28 6.54
CA ALA A 193 -14.62 7.06 6.24
C ALA A 193 -14.86 6.77 4.75
N ALA A 194 -14.13 7.42 3.85
CA ALA A 194 -14.25 7.23 2.40
C ALA A 194 -13.83 5.81 1.96
N LEU A 195 -12.92 5.18 2.70
CA LEU A 195 -12.47 3.81 2.44
C LEU A 195 -13.60 2.76 2.54
N LYS A 196 -14.66 3.05 3.31
CA LYS A 196 -15.83 2.15 3.47
C LYS A 196 -16.42 1.71 2.14
N GLU A 197 -16.62 2.67 1.24
CA GLU A 197 -17.26 2.41 -0.05
C GLU A 197 -16.36 1.55 -0.94
N VAL A 198 -15.04 1.81 -0.94
CA VAL A 198 -14.07 0.98 -1.65
C VAL A 198 -14.09 -0.45 -1.13
N LEU A 199 -14.08 -0.65 0.18
CA LEU A 199 -14.14 -1.99 0.78
C LEU A 199 -15.43 -2.73 0.42
N ILE A 200 -16.59 -2.05 0.43
CA ILE A 200 -17.87 -2.64 0.02
C ILE A 200 -17.83 -3.05 -1.45
N GLN A 201 -17.27 -2.22 -2.33
CA GLN A 201 -17.17 -2.54 -3.75
C GLN A 201 -16.21 -3.70 -4.01
N LEU A 202 -15.01 -3.65 -3.43
CA LEU A 202 -14.03 -4.75 -3.51
C LEU A 202 -14.61 -6.07 -2.99
N HIS A 203 -15.33 -6.04 -1.86
CA HIS A 203 -15.99 -7.23 -1.31
C HIS A 203 -16.92 -7.90 -2.34
N LYS A 204 -17.69 -7.11 -3.12
CA LYS A 204 -18.58 -7.65 -4.15
C LYS A 204 -17.82 -8.33 -5.30
N GLU A 205 -16.63 -7.84 -5.63
CA GLU A 205 -15.80 -8.37 -6.71
C GLU A 205 -15.03 -9.64 -6.34
N ILE A 206 -14.72 -9.86 -5.05
CA ILE A 206 -14.01 -11.07 -4.61
C ILE A 206 -14.94 -12.28 -4.69
N ILE A 207 -14.64 -13.25 -5.55
CA ILE A 207 -15.43 -14.49 -5.66
C ILE A 207 -15.00 -15.50 -4.58
N GLY A 208 -13.71 -15.51 -4.25
CA GLY A 208 -13.08 -16.28 -3.19
C GLY A 208 -12.64 -17.69 -3.62
N PRO A 209 -11.65 -18.28 -2.92
CA PRO A 209 -10.81 -17.65 -1.89
C PRO A 209 -9.85 -16.58 -2.42
N TYR A 210 -9.54 -16.59 -3.72
CA TYR A 210 -8.86 -15.52 -4.43
C TYR A 210 -9.88 -14.62 -5.15
N VAL A 211 -9.46 -13.46 -5.63
CA VAL A 211 -10.34 -12.44 -6.24
C VAL A 211 -11.22 -13.06 -7.32
N LEU A 212 -10.66 -13.90 -8.20
CA LEU A 212 -11.37 -14.49 -9.34
C LEU A 212 -11.77 -15.97 -9.13
N GLY A 213 -11.74 -16.46 -7.89
CA GLY A 213 -12.10 -17.85 -7.55
C GLY A 213 -10.94 -18.61 -6.90
N ASP A 214 -10.65 -19.81 -7.38
CA ASP A 214 -9.66 -20.71 -6.76
C ASP A 214 -8.21 -20.52 -7.24
N GLN A 215 -7.99 -19.67 -8.25
CA GLN A 215 -6.68 -19.43 -8.84
C GLN A 215 -6.19 -18.02 -8.57
N ILE A 216 -4.89 -17.89 -8.29
CA ILE A 216 -4.24 -16.60 -8.13
C ILE A 216 -4.14 -15.86 -9.47
N SER A 217 -4.36 -14.56 -9.43
CA SER A 217 -4.36 -13.64 -10.57
C SER A 217 -3.59 -12.37 -10.24
N VAL A 218 -3.41 -11.50 -11.23
CA VAL A 218 -2.79 -10.18 -11.00
C VAL A 218 -3.59 -9.31 -10.01
N ALA A 219 -4.91 -9.45 -9.97
CA ALA A 219 -5.75 -8.72 -9.00
C ALA A 219 -5.44 -9.14 -7.56
N ASP A 220 -5.13 -10.42 -7.34
CA ASP A 220 -4.73 -10.94 -6.02
C ASP A 220 -3.42 -10.31 -5.57
N LEU A 221 -2.44 -10.13 -6.46
CA LEU A 221 -1.16 -9.52 -6.08
C LEU A 221 -1.33 -8.06 -5.64
N HIS A 222 -2.20 -7.31 -6.32
CA HIS A 222 -2.54 -5.94 -5.94
C HIS A 222 -3.32 -5.90 -4.62
N LEU A 223 -4.35 -6.74 -4.50
CA LEU A 223 -5.16 -6.80 -3.29
C LEU A 223 -4.33 -7.25 -2.08
N ALA A 224 -3.45 -8.23 -2.26
CA ALA A 224 -2.52 -8.71 -1.25
C ALA A 224 -1.65 -7.55 -0.74
N ALA A 225 -0.96 -6.87 -1.64
CA ALA A 225 -0.07 -5.77 -1.28
C ALA A 225 -0.81 -4.63 -0.57
N TRP A 226 -1.95 -4.23 -1.12
CA TRP A 226 -2.79 -3.18 -0.55
C TRP A 226 -3.35 -3.56 0.83
N LEU A 227 -3.91 -4.77 0.95
CA LEU A 227 -4.55 -5.23 2.19
C LEU A 227 -3.52 -5.41 3.31
N ALA A 228 -2.30 -5.87 3.01
CA ALA A 228 -1.19 -5.90 3.98
C ALA A 228 -0.97 -4.53 4.62
N ARG A 229 -0.98 -3.47 3.80
CA ARG A 229 -0.79 -2.11 4.27
C ARG A 229 -1.98 -1.61 5.08
N ILE A 230 -3.21 -1.82 4.61
CA ILE A 230 -4.42 -1.41 5.35
C ILE A 230 -4.51 -2.14 6.70
N ALA A 231 -4.18 -3.43 6.73
CA ALA A 231 -4.09 -4.24 7.94
C ALA A 231 -3.07 -3.65 8.93
N LYS A 232 -1.84 -3.34 8.46
CA LYS A 232 -0.80 -2.70 9.28
C LYS A 232 -1.27 -1.37 9.87
N LEU A 233 -1.85 -0.50 9.05
CA LEU A 233 -2.36 0.81 9.49
C LEU A 233 -3.46 0.66 10.55
N SER A 234 -4.19 -0.45 10.50
CA SER A 234 -5.21 -0.85 11.47
C SER A 234 -4.65 -1.63 12.67
N SER A 235 -3.32 -1.65 12.87
CA SER A 235 -2.61 -2.36 13.95
C SER A 235 -2.72 -3.89 13.91
N ALA A 236 -2.97 -4.48 12.74
CA ALA A 236 -2.90 -5.91 12.52
C ALA A 236 -1.49 -6.36 12.11
N THR A 237 -1.22 -7.65 12.27
CA THR A 237 0.05 -8.32 11.94
C THR A 237 -0.18 -9.46 10.95
N GLY A 238 0.88 -9.87 10.25
CA GLY A 238 0.82 -10.93 9.25
C GLY A 238 0.46 -12.32 9.79
N SER A 239 0.59 -12.53 11.10
CA SER A 239 0.29 -13.80 11.79
C SER A 239 -1.16 -13.94 12.23
N GLU A 240 -1.95 -12.86 12.21
CA GLU A 240 -3.35 -12.89 12.62
C GLU A 240 -4.24 -13.58 11.58
N GLU A 241 -5.33 -14.17 12.05
CA GLU A 241 -6.36 -14.78 11.21
C GLU A 241 -7.20 -13.70 10.51
N GLY A 242 -7.76 -14.01 9.35
CA GLY A 242 -8.46 -13.05 8.50
C GLY A 242 -9.61 -12.33 9.19
N ASN A 243 -10.34 -13.01 10.08
CA ASN A 243 -11.41 -12.37 10.85
C ASN A 243 -10.87 -11.32 11.83
N ASP A 244 -9.74 -11.58 12.49
CA ASP A 244 -9.12 -10.64 13.42
C ASP A 244 -8.60 -9.40 12.68
N VAL A 245 -7.96 -9.63 11.53
CA VAL A 245 -7.49 -8.55 10.64
C VAL A 245 -8.66 -7.68 10.18
N VAL A 246 -9.74 -8.28 9.68
CA VAL A 246 -10.92 -7.54 9.22
C VAL A 246 -11.59 -6.79 10.37
N ASN A 247 -11.73 -7.39 11.55
CA ASN A 247 -12.29 -6.72 12.72
C ASN A 247 -11.47 -5.48 13.11
N LYS A 248 -10.14 -5.56 13.04
CA LYS A 248 -9.25 -4.41 13.29
C LYS A 248 -9.43 -3.30 12.25
N ILE A 249 -9.56 -3.65 10.96
CA ILE A 249 -9.84 -2.67 9.89
C ILE A 249 -11.20 -2.00 10.11
N GLU A 250 -12.25 -2.76 10.40
CA GLU A 250 -13.59 -2.24 10.69
C GLU A 250 -13.60 -1.32 11.91
N ALA A 251 -12.94 -1.71 13.00
CA ALA A 251 -12.78 -0.89 14.20
C ALA A 251 -11.97 0.38 13.92
N HIS A 252 -10.94 0.29 13.08
CA HIS A 252 -10.15 1.45 12.69
C HIS A 252 -10.98 2.42 11.83
N ILE A 253 -11.84 1.94 10.95
CA ILE A 253 -12.74 2.79 10.16
C ILE A 253 -13.83 3.42 11.04
N GLY A 254 -14.39 2.66 11.99
CA GLY A 254 -15.38 3.13 12.95
C GLY A 254 -16.77 3.43 12.37
N GLY A 255 -17.64 3.99 13.22
CA GLY A 255 -19.03 4.32 12.87
C GLY A 255 -19.90 3.08 12.61
N SER A 256 -19.73 2.02 13.41
CA SER A 256 -20.45 0.74 13.31
C SER A 256 -20.38 0.06 11.95
N PHE A 257 -19.34 0.37 11.17
CA PHE A 257 -19.11 -0.27 9.88
C PHE A 257 -18.73 -1.74 10.07
N SER A 258 -19.33 -2.60 9.24
CA SER A 258 -18.97 -4.01 9.14
C SER A 258 -19.16 -4.50 7.72
N LEU A 259 -18.23 -5.31 7.22
CA LEU A 259 -18.34 -5.98 5.94
C LEU A 259 -19.33 -7.15 6.01
N PRO A 260 -20.01 -7.47 4.89
CA PRO A 260 -20.86 -8.65 4.85
C PRO A 260 -20.08 -9.93 5.17
N LYS A 261 -20.69 -10.81 5.96
CA LYS A 261 -20.18 -12.15 6.28
C LYS A 261 -21.00 -13.17 5.48
N ASP A 262 -20.75 -13.22 4.17
CA ASP A 262 -21.51 -14.01 3.21
C ASP A 262 -20.71 -15.18 2.61
N PHE A 263 -19.39 -15.26 2.86
CA PHE A 263 -18.52 -16.28 2.28
C PHE A 263 -18.54 -17.58 3.09
N SER A 264 -18.82 -18.70 2.41
CA SER A 264 -18.88 -20.04 2.98
C SER A 264 -17.54 -20.77 2.88
N VAL A 265 -16.79 -20.84 3.99
CA VAL A 265 -15.50 -21.55 4.05
C VAL A 265 -15.67 -23.04 3.72
N ALA A 266 -16.76 -23.65 4.20
CA ALA A 266 -17.07 -25.04 3.94
C ALA A 266 -17.38 -25.34 2.46
N GLU A 267 -18.02 -24.42 1.74
CA GLU A 267 -18.25 -24.57 0.29
C GLU A 267 -16.96 -24.37 -0.50
N ALA A 268 -16.15 -23.37 -0.14
CA ALA A 268 -14.87 -23.12 -0.79
C ALA A 268 -13.92 -24.33 -0.66
N ARG A 269 -13.78 -24.89 0.54
CA ARG A 269 -12.99 -26.11 0.76
C ARG A 269 -13.50 -27.30 -0.06
N ARG A 270 -14.83 -27.48 -0.13
CA ARG A 270 -15.44 -28.53 -0.96
C ARG A 270 -15.12 -28.37 -2.44
N ARG A 271 -15.17 -27.14 -2.99
CA ARG A 271 -14.79 -26.86 -4.39
C ARG A 271 -13.31 -27.14 -4.66
N ALA A 272 -12.45 -26.83 -3.70
CA ALA A 272 -11.01 -27.11 -3.77
C ALA A 272 -10.64 -28.58 -3.51
N GLY A 273 -11.61 -29.48 -3.26
CA GLY A 273 -11.34 -30.88 -2.93
C GLY A 273 -10.66 -31.08 -1.57
N LEU A 274 -10.74 -30.10 -0.67
CA LEU A 274 -10.12 -30.13 0.66
C LEU A 274 -11.11 -30.66 1.72
N PRO A 275 -10.64 -31.42 2.72
CA PRO A 275 -11.48 -31.86 3.83
C PRO A 275 -12.07 -30.69 4.63
N SER A 276 -13.36 -30.75 4.93
CA SER A 276 -14.09 -29.75 5.74
C SER A 276 -14.39 -30.23 7.16
N THR A 277 -13.67 -31.22 7.67
CA THR A 277 -14.00 -31.93 8.94
C THR A 277 -14.02 -31.03 10.17
N ASN A 278 -13.36 -29.87 10.12
CA ASN A 278 -13.24 -28.93 11.24
C ASN A 278 -13.85 -27.55 10.94
N VAL A 279 -14.64 -27.40 9.87
CA VAL A 279 -15.28 -26.13 9.50
C VAL A 279 -16.78 -26.30 9.58
N SER A 280 -17.46 -25.43 10.32
CA SER A 280 -18.92 -25.52 10.42
C SER A 280 -19.55 -25.23 9.05
N PRO A 281 -20.54 -26.03 8.59
CA PRO A 281 -21.26 -25.76 7.33
C PRO A 281 -21.94 -24.40 7.29
N THR A 282 -22.27 -23.85 8.46
CA THR A 282 -22.91 -22.54 8.64
C THR A 282 -21.92 -21.42 8.90
N GLU A 283 -20.62 -21.72 9.01
CA GLU A 283 -19.59 -20.70 9.21
C GLU A 283 -19.56 -19.77 8.00
N ARG A 284 -19.63 -18.46 8.29
CA ARG A 284 -19.58 -17.40 7.30
C ARG A 284 -18.61 -16.33 7.76
N GLN A 285 -17.77 -15.88 6.84
CA GLN A 285 -16.83 -14.79 7.06
C GLN A 285 -16.87 -13.78 5.93
N SER A 286 -16.18 -12.66 6.11
CA SER A 286 -16.02 -11.72 5.01
C SER A 286 -15.10 -12.30 3.94
N ARG A 287 -15.31 -11.91 2.69
CA ARG A 287 -14.46 -12.33 1.57
C ARG A 287 -13.01 -11.86 1.73
N PHE A 288 -12.79 -10.74 2.42
CA PHE A 288 -11.45 -10.26 2.79
C PHE A 288 -10.77 -11.18 3.80
N ALA A 289 -11.50 -11.68 4.80
CA ALA A 289 -10.95 -12.64 5.76
C ALA A 289 -10.54 -13.93 5.04
N ALA A 290 -11.41 -14.47 4.18
CA ALA A 290 -11.10 -15.64 3.38
C ALA A 290 -9.89 -15.44 2.44
N PHE A 291 -9.81 -14.27 1.79
CA PHE A 291 -8.67 -13.91 0.96
C PHE A 291 -7.37 -13.82 1.77
N TRP A 292 -7.41 -13.17 2.94
CA TRP A 292 -6.26 -13.06 3.83
C TRP A 292 -5.72 -14.42 4.26
N ASP A 293 -6.62 -15.30 4.71
CA ASP A 293 -6.26 -16.66 5.14
C ASP A 293 -5.63 -17.47 4.00
N ALA A 294 -6.12 -17.30 2.77
CA ALA A 294 -5.59 -17.99 1.61
C ALA A 294 -4.23 -17.42 1.15
N ILE A 295 -4.11 -16.10 1.03
CA ILE A 295 -2.90 -15.45 0.49
C ILE A 295 -1.72 -15.58 1.45
N ARG A 296 -1.96 -15.51 2.77
CA ARG A 296 -0.87 -15.55 3.76
C ARG A 296 -0.14 -16.88 3.80
N GLU A 297 -0.79 -17.96 3.36
CA GLU A 297 -0.18 -19.28 3.30
C GLU A 297 0.79 -19.46 2.13
N ARG A 298 0.74 -18.56 1.14
CA ARG A 298 1.56 -18.66 -0.07
C ARG A 298 3.05 -18.40 0.23
N PRO A 299 3.97 -19.14 -0.43
CA PRO A 299 5.40 -18.89 -0.29
C PRO A 299 5.82 -17.46 -0.66
N SER A 300 5.21 -16.88 -1.69
CA SER A 300 5.46 -15.49 -2.12
C SER A 300 5.17 -14.50 -1.00
N TRP A 301 4.00 -14.62 -0.35
CA TRP A 301 3.61 -13.78 0.77
C TRP A 301 4.56 -13.91 1.94
N LYS A 302 4.84 -15.16 2.35
CA LYS A 302 5.77 -15.47 3.45
C LYS A 302 7.16 -14.87 3.21
N LYS A 303 7.62 -14.84 1.95
CA LYS A 303 8.91 -14.24 1.59
C LYS A 303 8.87 -12.71 1.59
N VAL A 304 7.87 -12.11 0.95
CA VAL A 304 7.75 -10.64 0.83
C VAL A 304 7.50 -9.98 2.20
N TYR A 305 6.71 -10.63 3.06
CA TYR A 305 6.33 -10.12 4.38
C TYR A 305 7.04 -10.83 5.53
N ALA A 306 8.20 -11.46 5.27
CA ALA A 306 8.98 -12.17 6.29
C ALA A 306 9.36 -11.28 7.49
N ASP A 307 9.63 -10.00 7.23
CA ASP A 307 9.99 -9.00 8.26
C ASP A 307 8.79 -8.21 8.78
N GLY A 308 7.58 -8.73 8.58
CA GLY A 308 6.33 -8.12 8.95
C GLY A 308 5.67 -7.30 7.84
N LEU A 309 4.46 -6.83 8.14
CA LEU A 309 3.70 -5.99 7.23
C LEU A 309 4.39 -4.64 7.05
N HIS A 310 4.45 -4.16 5.81
CA HIS A 310 5.01 -2.85 5.48
C HIS A 310 3.98 -1.93 4.85
#